data_AF-A0A2H0NKW9-F1
#
_entry.id   AF-A0A2H0NKW9-F1
#
_cell.length_a   1.000
_cell.length_b   1.000
_cell.length_c   1.000
_cell.angle_alpha   90.00
_cell.angle_beta   90.00
_cell.angle_gamma   90.00
#
_symmetry.space_group_name_H-M   'P 1'
#
loop_
_entity.id
_entity.type
_entity.pdbx_description
1 polymer ?
#
loop_
_entity_poly.entity_id
_entity_poly.type
_entity_poly.pdbx_seq_one_letter_code
_entity_poly.pdbx_strand_id
1 'polypeptide(L)'
;MLLAREQDFNLLEINSSYAGALGIPQFMPGNFRKYALDYNGNGKVDILHEAADAIGSVANYFKHYGWRSGEPVALLASVADAQRLGVMTEVSPLRGWRTDAGVTPALKTDGVLPPAWLLDLTLENDKEYWLAFENFDVIMRY
;
A
#
# COMPACT_ATOMS: atom_id res chain seq x y z
N MET A 1 22.10 -0.36 15.68
CA MET A 1 22.94 0.52 16.51
C MET A 1 22.82 2.00 16.15
N LEU A 2 22.76 2.40 14.87
CA LEU A 2 22.65 3.82 14.49
C LEU A 2 21.33 4.48 14.96
N LEU A 3 20.18 3.86 14.68
CA LEU A 3 18.88 4.40 15.07
C LEU A 3 18.76 4.66 16.58
N ALA A 4 19.14 3.68 17.40
CA ALA A 4 19.03 3.82 18.85
C ALA A 4 19.92 4.94 19.41
N ARG A 5 21.08 5.20 18.80
CA ARG A 5 21.93 6.34 19.18
C ARG A 5 21.33 7.68 18.74
N GLU A 6 20.70 7.73 17.56
CA GLU A 6 20.08 8.94 17.02
C GLU A 6 18.83 9.34 17.84
N GLN A 7 18.08 8.36 18.32
CA GLN A 7 16.83 8.56 19.07
C GLN A 7 16.99 8.42 20.59
N ASP A 8 18.21 8.25 21.08
CA ASP A 8 18.52 7.97 22.50
C ASP A 8 17.67 6.84 23.09
N PHE A 9 17.44 5.79 22.30
CA PHE A 9 16.63 4.66 22.74
C PHE A 9 17.43 3.73 23.65
N ASN A 10 16.82 3.34 24.76
CA ASN A 10 17.28 2.19 25.53
C ASN A 10 16.93 0.90 24.78
N LEU A 11 17.94 0.29 24.15
CA LEU A 11 17.79 -0.94 23.37
C LEU A 11 17.20 -2.12 24.14
N LEU A 12 17.29 -2.12 25.47
CA LEU A 12 16.74 -3.19 26.31
C LEU A 12 15.26 -2.99 26.65
N GLU A 13 14.71 -1.80 26.39
CA GLU A 13 13.32 -1.43 26.72
C GLU A 13 12.43 -1.28 25.49
N ILE A 14 13.01 -1.32 24.28
CA ILE A 14 12.24 -1.29 23.04
C ILE A 14 11.57 -2.64 22.80
N ASN A 15 10.24 -2.63 22.87
CA ASN A 15 9.43 -3.75 22.40
C ASN A 15 9.25 -3.67 20.88
N SER A 16 9.43 -4.81 20.20
CA SER A 16 9.33 -4.93 18.75
C SER A 16 8.71 -6.27 18.37
N SER A 17 8.31 -6.42 17.12
CA SER A 17 7.96 -7.74 16.59
C SER A 17 9.17 -8.69 16.64
N TYR A 18 8.95 -10.00 16.48
CA TYR A 18 10.07 -10.97 16.43
C TYR A 18 11.10 -10.65 15.33
N ALA A 19 10.66 -9.98 14.26
CA ALA A 19 11.49 -9.54 13.14
C ALA A 19 12.12 -8.15 13.35
N GLY A 20 11.84 -7.49 14.47
CA GLY A 20 12.38 -6.17 14.82
C GLY A 20 11.60 -4.99 14.25
N ALA A 21 10.31 -5.17 13.93
CA ALA A 21 9.44 -4.08 13.53
C ALA A 21 9.00 -3.24 14.74
N LEU A 22 9.01 -1.92 14.59
CA LEU A 22 8.94 -0.95 15.70
C LEU A 22 7.64 -0.17 15.71
N GLY A 23 7.09 -0.02 16.92
CA GLY A 23 6.00 0.90 17.24
C GLY A 23 4.67 0.60 16.57
N ILE A 24 3.77 1.57 16.63
CA ILE A 24 2.43 1.52 16.05
C ILE A 24 2.46 1.16 14.54
N PRO A 25 3.35 1.74 13.70
CA PRO A 25 3.33 1.47 12.27
C PRO A 25 4.08 0.19 11.86
N GLN A 26 4.68 -0.55 12.82
CA GLN A 26 5.52 -1.72 12.56
C GLN A 26 6.66 -1.43 11.55
N PHE A 27 7.34 -0.30 11.74
CA PHE A 27 8.47 0.05 10.86
C PHE A 27 9.71 -0.77 11.19
N MET A 28 10.32 -1.36 10.16
CA MET A 28 11.70 -1.83 10.26
C MET A 28 12.63 -0.65 10.58
N PRO A 29 13.77 -0.84 11.27
CA PRO A 29 14.66 0.26 11.66
C PRO A 29 15.16 1.12 10.49
N GLY A 30 15.29 0.53 9.30
CA GLY A 30 15.62 1.26 8.08
C GLY A 30 14.50 2.20 7.61
N ASN A 31 13.24 1.76 7.74
CA ASN A 31 12.06 2.57 7.41
C ASN A 31 11.85 3.67 8.44
N PHE A 32 12.09 3.40 9.74
CA PHE A 32 12.11 4.43 10.77
C PHE A 32 13.02 5.57 10.34
N ARG A 33 14.30 5.29 10.07
CA ARG A 33 15.29 6.33 9.76
C ARG A 33 14.98 7.13 8.49
N LYS A 34 14.25 6.54 7.54
CA LYS A 34 13.94 7.17 6.26
C LYS A 34 12.63 7.96 6.29
N TYR A 35 11.64 7.47 7.04
CA TYR A 35 10.26 7.90 6.87
C TYR A 35 9.60 8.39 8.15
N ALA A 36 10.16 8.06 9.32
CA ALA A 36 9.61 8.56 10.58
C ALA A 36 9.87 10.07 10.70
N LEU A 37 8.88 10.80 11.18
CA LEU A 37 8.95 12.26 11.35
C LEU A 37 8.18 12.70 12.60
N ASP A 38 8.65 13.80 13.17
CA ASP A 38 7.98 14.54 14.25
C ASP A 38 6.80 15.27 13.63
N TYR A 39 5.60 14.74 13.84
CA TYR A 39 4.40 15.25 13.20
C TYR A 39 3.69 16.29 14.08
N ASN A 40 3.86 16.17 15.40
CA ASN A 40 3.24 17.10 16.36
C ASN A 40 4.12 18.33 16.67
N GLY A 41 5.39 18.33 16.24
CA GLY A 41 6.33 19.45 16.36
C GLY A 41 6.97 19.58 17.75
N ASN A 42 7.00 18.51 18.55
CA ASN A 42 7.55 18.54 19.91
C ASN A 42 9.09 18.40 19.96
N GLY A 43 9.74 18.22 18.81
CA GLY A 43 11.18 18.06 18.64
C GLY A 43 11.68 16.61 18.75
N LYS A 44 10.79 15.61 18.85
CA LYS A 44 11.11 14.18 18.95
C LYS A 44 10.27 13.38 17.98
N VAL A 45 10.79 12.23 17.56
CA VAL A 45 10.06 11.27 16.73
C VAL A 45 9.75 10.02 17.57
N ASP A 46 8.51 9.89 18.04
CA ASP A 46 8.07 8.75 18.84
C ASP A 46 6.90 7.99 18.19
N ILE A 47 7.22 7.15 17.20
CA ILE A 47 6.23 6.26 16.56
C ILE A 47 5.82 5.07 17.46
N LEU A 48 6.45 4.90 18.63
CA LEU A 48 6.16 3.80 19.55
C LEU A 48 4.98 4.15 20.45
N HIS A 49 4.92 5.39 20.93
CA HIS A 49 3.92 5.83 21.90
C HIS A 49 3.06 7.01 21.42
N GLU A 50 3.53 7.81 20.45
CA GLU A 50 2.78 8.97 19.96
C GLU A 50 2.05 8.64 18.65
N ALA A 51 0.72 8.58 18.73
CA ALA A 51 -0.11 8.32 17.56
C ALA A 51 0.04 9.39 16.46
N ALA A 52 0.31 10.64 16.83
CA ALA A 52 0.52 11.73 15.87
C ALA A 52 1.72 11.44 14.96
N ASP A 53 2.87 11.09 15.56
CA ASP A 53 4.09 10.75 14.82
C ASP A 53 3.92 9.47 14.01
N ALA A 54 3.25 8.46 14.57
CA ALA A 54 2.93 7.25 13.82
C ALA A 54 2.11 7.56 12.55
N ILE A 55 1.02 8.34 12.68
CA ILE A 55 0.17 8.73 11.54
C ILE A 55 0.97 9.53 10.50
N GLY A 56 1.72 10.55 10.95
CA GLY A 56 2.54 11.37 10.06
C GLY A 56 3.60 10.55 9.33
N SER A 57 4.21 9.59 10.02
CA SER A 57 5.24 8.71 9.48
C SER A 57 4.69 7.73 8.43
N VAL A 58 3.50 7.14 8.67
CA VAL A 58 2.81 6.31 7.66
C VAL A 58 2.44 7.13 6.44
N ALA A 59 1.89 8.34 6.63
CA ALA A 59 1.55 9.23 5.52
C ALA A 59 2.79 9.61 4.69
N ASN A 60 3.92 9.87 5.34
CA ASN A 60 5.19 10.16 4.67
C ASN A 60 5.75 8.95 3.91
N TYR A 61 5.64 7.75 4.48
CA TYR A 61 5.98 6.50 3.79
C TYR A 61 5.19 6.36 2.49
N PHE A 62 3.86 6.43 2.57
CA PHE A 62 2.97 6.31 1.41
C PHE A 62 3.29 7.37 0.36
N LYS A 63 3.47 8.63 0.77
CA LYS A 63 3.85 9.72 -0.13
C LYS A 63 5.19 9.45 -0.82
N HIS A 64 6.20 8.95 -0.10
CA HIS A 64 7.51 8.66 -0.66
C HIS A 64 7.44 7.55 -1.73
N TYR A 65 6.62 6.53 -1.51
CA TYR A 65 6.44 5.43 -2.46
C TYR A 65 5.48 5.74 -3.62
N GLY A 66 4.98 6.97 -3.71
CA GLY A 66 4.24 7.45 -4.88
C GLY A 66 2.72 7.45 -4.73
N TRP A 67 2.20 7.43 -3.50
CA TRP A 67 0.75 7.55 -3.27
C TRP A 67 0.17 8.78 -3.98
N ARG A 68 -0.90 8.55 -4.74
CA ARG A 68 -1.60 9.58 -5.52
C ARG A 68 -2.96 9.88 -4.88
N SER A 69 -3.06 11.05 -4.26
CA SER A 69 -4.28 11.45 -3.56
C SER A 69 -5.46 11.57 -4.53
N GLY A 70 -6.60 10.97 -4.18
CA GLY A 70 -7.80 10.96 -5.01
C GLY A 70 -7.83 9.89 -6.10
N GLU A 71 -6.73 9.17 -6.35
CA GLU A 71 -6.74 8.02 -7.27
C GLU A 71 -7.26 6.74 -6.57
N PRO A 72 -7.93 5.85 -7.31
CA PRO A 72 -8.46 4.60 -6.75
C PRO A 72 -7.33 3.67 -6.28
N VAL A 73 -7.63 2.81 -5.31
CA VAL A 73 -6.73 1.75 -4.85
C VAL A 73 -6.98 0.48 -5.64
N ALA A 74 -8.19 -0.06 -5.54
CA ALA A 74 -8.64 -1.20 -6.30
C ALA A 74 -10.15 -1.09 -6.53
N LEU A 75 -10.63 -1.70 -7.62
CA LEU A 75 -12.05 -1.79 -7.93
C LEU A 75 -12.41 -3.22 -8.32
N LEU A 76 -13.49 -3.74 -7.75
CA LEU A 76 -14.04 -5.03 -8.18
C LEU A 76 -14.41 -4.96 -9.67
N ALA A 77 -14.10 -6.04 -10.39
CA ALA A 77 -14.27 -6.15 -11.82
C ALA A 77 -15.12 -7.37 -12.19
N SER A 78 -15.94 -7.20 -13.21
CA SER A 78 -16.61 -8.28 -13.92
C SER A 78 -15.82 -8.64 -15.17
N VAL A 79 -15.62 -9.93 -15.40
CA VAL A 79 -14.89 -10.47 -16.55
C VAL A 79 -15.85 -11.32 -17.37
N ALA A 80 -16.00 -11.01 -18.66
CA ALA A 80 -16.92 -11.73 -19.53
C ALA A 80 -16.35 -13.06 -20.04
N ASP A 81 -15.05 -13.10 -20.32
CA ASP A 81 -14.36 -14.31 -20.80
C ASP A 81 -13.00 -14.48 -20.10
N ALA A 82 -13.02 -15.12 -18.93
CA ALA A 82 -11.83 -15.34 -18.13
C ALA A 82 -10.80 -16.27 -18.80
N GLN A 83 -11.18 -17.09 -19.79
CA GLN A 83 -10.24 -17.99 -20.46
C GLN A 83 -9.23 -17.24 -21.34
N ARG A 84 -9.52 -15.99 -21.70
CA ARG A 84 -8.63 -15.11 -22.45
C ARG A 84 -7.64 -14.35 -21.59
N LEU A 85 -7.79 -14.40 -20.27
CA LEU A 85 -6.84 -13.82 -19.35
C LEU A 85 -5.55 -14.67 -19.40
N GLY A 86 -4.51 -14.11 -20.02
CA GLY A 86 -3.15 -14.67 -19.99
C GLY A 86 -2.50 -14.52 -18.62
N VAL A 87 -1.17 -14.53 -18.57
CA VAL A 87 -0.42 -14.28 -17.32
C VAL A 87 -0.68 -12.84 -16.86
N MET A 88 -1.26 -12.69 -15.67
CA MET A 88 -1.81 -11.44 -15.15
C MET A 88 -0.76 -10.55 -14.47
N THR A 89 0.36 -10.32 -15.14
CA THR A 89 1.48 -9.51 -14.60
C THR A 89 1.59 -8.14 -15.26
N GLU A 90 0.73 -7.83 -16.22
CA GLU A 90 0.83 -6.60 -17.02
C GLU A 90 -0.12 -5.51 -16.49
N VAL A 91 0.35 -4.27 -16.51
CA VAL A 91 -0.49 -3.09 -16.30
C VAL A 91 -1.04 -2.66 -17.66
N SER A 92 -2.35 -2.51 -17.77
CA SER A 92 -3.00 -2.10 -19.01
C SER A 92 -4.10 -1.06 -18.77
N PRO A 93 -4.31 -0.10 -19.69
CA PRO A 93 -5.49 0.75 -19.66
C PRO A 93 -6.78 -0.08 -19.70
N LEU A 94 -7.85 0.40 -19.08
CA LEU A 94 -9.13 -0.32 -19.04
C LEU A 94 -9.67 -0.73 -20.43
N ARG A 95 -9.37 0.04 -21.48
CA ARG A 95 -9.73 -0.32 -22.86
C ARG A 95 -9.05 -1.61 -23.34
N GLY A 96 -7.80 -1.86 -22.95
CA GLY A 96 -7.09 -3.10 -23.25
C GLY A 96 -7.81 -4.28 -22.61
N TRP A 97 -7.99 -4.22 -21.28
CA TRP A 97 -8.72 -5.25 -20.53
C TRP A 97 -10.14 -5.54 -21.06
N ARG A 98 -10.88 -4.51 -21.47
CA ARG A 98 -12.19 -4.67 -22.13
C ARG A 98 -12.10 -5.44 -23.44
N THR A 99 -11.06 -5.18 -24.23
CA THR A 99 -10.88 -5.81 -25.55
C THR A 99 -10.44 -7.27 -25.40
N ASP A 100 -9.57 -7.54 -24.43
CA ASP A 100 -8.96 -8.86 -24.25
C ASP A 100 -9.93 -9.88 -23.65
N ALA A 101 -10.64 -9.50 -22.57
CA ALA A 101 -11.48 -10.43 -21.79
C ALA A 101 -12.85 -9.83 -21.36
N GLY A 102 -13.24 -8.67 -21.91
CA GLY A 102 -14.51 -8.03 -21.54
C GLY A 102 -14.54 -7.49 -20.12
N VAL A 103 -13.37 -7.15 -19.56
CA VAL A 103 -13.25 -6.70 -18.17
C VAL A 103 -13.87 -5.32 -17.99
N THR A 104 -14.75 -5.18 -17.02
CA THR A 104 -15.39 -3.89 -16.66
C THR A 104 -15.45 -3.71 -15.15
N PRO A 105 -15.37 -2.47 -14.63
CA PRO A 105 -15.63 -2.23 -13.21
C PRO A 105 -17.06 -2.67 -12.86
N ALA A 106 -17.23 -3.40 -11.76
CA ALA A 106 -18.52 -3.91 -11.31
C ALA A 106 -19.49 -2.77 -10.92
N LEU A 107 -18.94 -1.63 -10.46
CA LEU A 107 -19.68 -0.42 -10.16
C LEU A 107 -19.41 0.64 -11.23
N LYS A 108 -20.41 1.47 -11.52
CA LYS A 108 -20.21 2.66 -12.36
C LYS A 108 -19.18 3.57 -11.71
N THR A 109 -18.24 4.02 -12.51
CA THR A 109 -17.19 4.95 -12.12
C THR A 109 -17.36 6.23 -12.93
N ASP A 110 -17.17 7.36 -12.26
CA ASP A 110 -17.13 8.66 -12.92
C ASP A 110 -15.69 8.95 -13.35
N GLY A 111 -15.52 9.50 -14.56
CA GLY A 111 -14.22 9.88 -15.07
C GLY A 111 -13.42 8.75 -15.74
N VAL A 112 -12.18 9.08 -16.12
CA VAL A 112 -11.26 8.16 -16.79
C VAL A 112 -10.42 7.44 -15.73
N LEU A 113 -10.53 6.12 -15.67
CA LEU A 113 -9.72 5.31 -14.76
C LEU A 113 -8.27 5.24 -15.24
N PRO A 114 -7.28 5.32 -14.33
CA PRO A 114 -5.89 5.11 -14.68
C PRO A 114 -5.65 3.66 -15.11
N PRO A 115 -4.48 3.36 -15.73
CA PRO A 115 -4.07 1.99 -15.99
C PRO A 115 -4.08 1.16 -14.71
N ALA A 116 -4.46 -0.11 -14.85
CA ALA A 116 -4.56 -1.06 -13.76
C ALA A 116 -3.98 -2.40 -14.19
N TRP A 117 -3.55 -3.19 -13.22
CA TRP A 117 -3.37 -4.62 -13.42
C TRP A 117 -4.61 -5.35 -12.89
N LEU A 118 -4.86 -6.54 -13.43
CA LEU A 118 -6.00 -7.35 -13.03
C LEU A 118 -5.53 -8.43 -12.04
N LEU A 119 -6.09 -8.42 -10.84
CA LEU A 119 -5.91 -9.45 -9.83
C LEU A 119 -6.97 -10.53 -9.99
N ASP A 120 -6.56 -11.80 -9.93
CA ASP A 120 -7.44 -12.96 -9.77
C ASP A 120 -7.31 -13.47 -8.34
N LEU A 121 -8.38 -13.32 -7.56
CA LEU A 121 -8.49 -13.83 -6.21
C LEU A 121 -9.38 -15.07 -6.25
N THR A 122 -8.74 -16.23 -6.13
CA THR A 122 -9.45 -17.52 -6.03
C THR A 122 -9.89 -17.73 -4.57
N LEU A 123 -11.21 -17.71 -4.36
CA LEU A 123 -11.86 -18.06 -3.10
C LEU A 123 -12.22 -19.56 -3.11
N GLU A 124 -12.67 -20.10 -1.97
CA GLU A 124 -12.93 -21.55 -1.84
C GLU A 124 -13.89 -22.10 -2.90
N ASN A 125 -14.88 -21.32 -3.33
CA ASN A 125 -15.89 -21.75 -4.32
C ASN A 125 -16.14 -20.72 -5.44
N ASP A 126 -15.39 -19.63 -5.51
CA ASP A 126 -15.62 -18.55 -6.47
C ASP A 126 -14.33 -17.83 -6.86
N LYS A 127 -14.38 -16.99 -7.90
CA LYS A 127 -13.30 -16.10 -8.31
C LYS A 127 -13.76 -14.66 -8.28
N GLU A 128 -12.97 -13.82 -7.63
CA GLU A 128 -13.11 -12.38 -7.73
C GLU A 128 -11.98 -11.79 -8.56
N TYR A 129 -12.35 -10.83 -9.41
CA TYR A 129 -11.38 -10.07 -10.18
C TYR A 129 -11.34 -8.63 -9.70
N TRP A 130 -10.15 -8.07 -9.54
CA TRP A 130 -9.97 -6.70 -9.07
C TRP A 130 -9.03 -5.94 -10.00
N LEU A 131 -9.47 -4.78 -10.47
CA LEU A 131 -8.58 -3.80 -11.10
C LEU A 131 -7.79 -3.11 -9.99
N ALA A 132 -6.52 -3.46 -9.84
CA ALA A 132 -5.61 -2.83 -8.89
C ALA A 132 -4.83 -1.71 -9.58
N PHE A 133 -4.77 -0.55 -8.95
CA PHE A 133 -4.13 0.65 -9.48
C PHE A 133 -2.83 0.95 -8.74
N GLU A 134 -2.09 1.98 -9.16
CA GLU A 134 -0.81 2.38 -8.55
C GLU A 134 -0.85 2.48 -7.01
N ASN A 135 -1.94 3.00 -6.45
CA ASN A 135 -2.08 3.12 -5.00
C ASN A 135 -2.13 1.75 -4.28
N PHE A 136 -2.59 0.69 -4.95
CA PHE A 136 -2.48 -0.67 -4.41
C PHE A 136 -1.03 -1.14 -4.35
N ASP A 137 -0.22 -0.82 -5.36
CA ASP A 137 1.21 -1.14 -5.36
C ASP A 137 1.95 -0.43 -4.23
N VAL A 138 1.53 0.80 -3.87
CA VAL A 138 2.07 1.52 -2.71
C VAL A 138 1.76 0.78 -1.40
N ILE A 139 0.54 0.25 -1.25
CA ILE A 139 0.16 -0.54 -0.07
C ILE A 139 0.98 -1.83 0.01
N MET A 140 1.18 -2.54 -1.12
CA MET A 140 1.98 -3.78 -1.14
C MET A 140 3.46 -3.57 -0.80
N ARG A 141 3.97 -2.34 -0.90
CA ARG A 141 5.36 -2.01 -0.52
C ARG A 141 5.54 -1.83 0.98
N TYR A 142 4.46 -1.72 1.74
CA TYR A 142 4.50 -1.50 3.19
C TYR A 142 4.88 -2.79 3.93
#